data_AF-A0AAE3H5W0-F1
#
_entry.id   AF-A0AAE3H5W0-F1
#
_cell.length_a   1.000
_cell.length_b   1.000
_cell.length_c   1.000
_cell.angle_alpha   90.00
_cell.angle_beta   90.00
_cell.angle_gamma   90.00
#
_symmetry.space_group_name_H-M   'P 1'
#
loop_
_entity.id
_entity.type
_entity.pdbx_description
1 polymer ?
#
loop_
_entity_poly.entity_id
_entity_poly.type
_entity_poly.pdbx_seq_one_letter_code
_entity_poly.pdbx_strand_id
1 'polypeptide(L)'
;MEEAFEYYLRISEKLAIRILREIENKLEIISDIPEAFQVRYKEFRTISLKKFPYMIHYFVDSKSLEIHILAVLHTSVNTDKWL
;
A
#
# COMPACT_ATOMS: atom_id res chain seq x y z
N MET A 1 1.96 -8.69 0.57
CA MET A 1 1.30 -8.46 1.87
C MET A 1 1.77 -9.49 2.89
N GLU A 2 1.76 -10.77 2.53
CA GLU A 2 2.27 -11.88 3.34
C GLU A 2 3.73 -11.68 3.78
N GLU A 3 4.64 -11.33 2.86
CA GLU A 3 6.04 -11.02 3.20
C GLU A 3 6.20 -9.91 4.25
N ALA A 4 5.36 -8.88 4.18
CA ALA A 4 5.39 -7.78 5.14
C ALA A 4 4.93 -8.26 6.53
N PHE A 5 3.84 -9.04 6.56
CA PHE A 5 3.35 -9.63 7.80
C PHE A 5 4.38 -10.56 8.45
N GLU A 6 4.94 -11.50 7.67
CA GLU A 6 5.96 -12.43 8.16
C GLU A 6 7.21 -11.71 8.68
N TYR A 7 7.68 -10.68 7.97
CA TYR A 7 8.81 -9.88 8.41
C TYR A 7 8.56 -9.25 9.79
N TYR A 8 7.42 -8.57 9.97
CA TYR A 8 7.11 -7.96 11.26
C TYR A 8 6.74 -8.98 12.33
N LEU A 9 6.21 -10.15 11.98
CA LEU A 9 5.91 -11.23 12.91
C LEU A 9 7.19 -11.77 13.57
N ARG A 10 8.28 -11.89 12.80
CA ARG A 10 9.60 -12.27 13.34
C ARG A 10 10.16 -11.25 14.33
N ILE A 11 9.73 -9.99 14.26
CA ILE A 11 10.14 -8.92 15.18
C ILE A 11 9.21 -8.90 16.40
N SER A 12 7.90 -8.84 16.16
CA SER A 12 6.86 -8.84 17.19
C SER A 12 5.49 -9.05 16.57
N GLU A 13 4.69 -9.94 17.14
CA GLU A 13 3.28 -10.14 16.78
C GLU A 13 2.48 -8.82 16.76
N LYS A 14 2.72 -7.94 17.74
CA LYS A 14 2.07 -6.62 17.80
C LYS A 14 2.39 -5.75 16.58
N LEU A 15 3.60 -5.84 16.03
CA LEU A 15 3.98 -5.10 14.82
C LEU A 15 3.34 -5.70 13.58
N ALA A 16 3.27 -7.04 13.50
CA ALA A 16 2.61 -7.76 12.41
C ALA A 16 1.12 -7.38 12.30
N ILE A 17 0.41 -7.36 13.43
CA ILE A 17 -0.99 -6.91 13.48
C ILE A 17 -1.10 -5.42 13.10
N ARG A 18 -0.15 -4.59 13.55
CA ARG A 18 -0.20 -3.15 13.29
C ARG A 18 -0.02 -2.82 11.81
N ILE A 19 0.84 -3.52 11.07
CA ILE A 19 0.99 -3.26 9.63
C ILE A 19 -0.26 -3.68 8.85
N LEU A 20 -0.89 -4.82 9.20
CA LEU A 20 -2.14 -5.25 8.57
C LEU A 20 -3.24 -4.21 8.77
N ARG A 21 -3.45 -3.77 10.01
CA ARG A 21 -4.44 -2.72 10.32
C ARG A 21 -4.18 -1.41 9.59
N GLU A 22 -2.92 -0.98 9.48
CA GLU A 22 -2.61 0.24 8.72
C GLU A 22 -2.90 0.06 7.23
N ILE A 23 -2.67 -1.12 6.64
CA ILE A 23 -3.04 -1.42 5.25
C ILE A 23 -4.57 -1.40 5.09
N GLU A 24 -5.30 -2.13 5.94
CA GLU A 24 -6.77 -2.20 5.93
C GLU A 24 -7.41 -0.82 6.01
N ASN A 25 -7.00 -0.01 6.99
CA ASN A 25 -7.48 1.36 7.14
C ASN A 25 -7.24 2.21 5.88
N LYS A 26 -6.13 1.98 5.16
CA LYS A 26 -5.87 2.71 3.91
C LYS A 26 -6.72 2.20 2.76
N LEU A 27 -6.97 0.89 2.68
CA LEU A 27 -7.87 0.31 1.69
C LEU A 27 -9.31 0.79 1.91
N GLU A 28 -9.77 0.92 3.15
CA GLU A 28 -11.08 1.47 3.49
C GLU A 28 -11.21 2.93 3.02
N ILE A 29 -10.22 3.78 3.30
CA ILE A 29 -10.22 5.18 2.81
C ILE A 29 -10.20 5.24 1.28
N ILE A 30 -9.44 4.36 0.62
CA ILE A 30 -9.43 4.27 -0.84
C ILE A 30 -10.81 3.83 -1.36
N SER A 31 -11.47 2.90 -0.69
CA SER A 31 -12.81 2.43 -1.09
C SER A 31 -13.85 3.54 -0.96
N ASP A 32 -13.80 4.30 0.14
CA ASP A 32 -14.77 5.37 0.41
C ASP A 32 -14.51 6.62 -0.45
N ILE A 33 -13.24 6.97 -0.62
CA ILE A 33 -12.81 8.19 -1.34
C ILE A 33 -11.61 7.83 -2.24
N PRO A 34 -11.85 7.22 -3.40
CA PRO A 34 -10.78 6.73 -4.29
C PRO A 34 -9.86 7.84 -4.80
N GLU A 35 -10.36 9.08 -4.84
CA GLU A 35 -9.61 10.24 -5.30
C GLU A 35 -8.85 10.98 -4.19
N ALA A 36 -8.93 10.52 -2.94
CA ALA A 36 -8.33 11.19 -1.77
C ALA A 36 -6.81 11.34 -1.85
N PHE A 37 -6.13 10.53 -2.67
CA PHE A 37 -4.68 10.52 -2.78
C PHE A 37 -4.19 11.04 -4.13
N GLN A 38 -3.06 11.75 -4.10
CA GLN A 38 -2.49 12.41 -5.27
C GLN A 38 -2.12 11.40 -6.37
N VAL A 39 -2.42 11.76 -7.61
CA VAL A 39 -1.91 11.11 -8.81
C VAL A 39 -0.41 11.41 -8.94
N ARG A 40 0.43 10.37 -8.97
CA ARG A 40 1.90 10.54 -9.10
C ARG A 40 2.40 10.40 -10.53
N TYR A 41 1.77 9.58 -11.35
CA TYR A 41 2.09 9.44 -12.77
C TYR A 41 0.87 8.88 -13.51
N LYS A 42 0.56 9.43 -14.69
CA LYS A 42 -0.63 9.06 -15.48
C LYS A 42 -1.91 9.07 -14.64
N GLU A 43 -2.51 7.90 -14.40
CA GLU A 43 -3.72 7.67 -13.60
C GLU A 43 -3.43 6.99 -12.26
N PHE A 44 -2.17 6.68 -11.98
CA PHE A 44 -1.77 5.93 -10.80
C PHE A 44 -1.64 6.85 -9.59
N ARG A 45 -2.32 6.44 -8.53
CA ARG A 45 -2.32 7.07 -7.21
C ARG A 45 -1.48 6.22 -6.26
N THR A 46 -0.84 6.91 -5.32
CA THR A 46 0.01 6.25 -4.34
C THR A 46 -0.25 6.81 -2.95
N ILE A 47 -0.21 5.93 -1.95
CA ILE A 47 -0.31 6.33 -0.55
C ILE A 47 0.73 5.61 0.31
N SER A 48 1.49 6.38 1.08
CA SER A 48 2.47 5.84 2.04
C SER A 48 1.81 5.45 3.37
N LEU A 49 2.21 4.31 3.92
CA LEU A 49 1.89 3.95 5.31
C LEU A 49 2.84 4.70 6.24
N LYS A 50 2.46 5.83 6.86
CA LYS A 50 3.41 6.71 7.57
C LYS A 50 4.33 6.03 8.60
N LYS A 51 3.87 4.94 9.22
CA LYS A 51 4.59 4.20 10.28
C LYS A 51 5.38 2.99 9.76
N PHE A 52 5.27 2.69 8.47
CA PHE A 52 5.87 1.52 7.84
C PHE A 52 6.45 1.94 6.49
N PRO A 53 7.65 1.50 6.11
CA PRO A 53 8.23 1.84 4.82
C PRO A 53 7.53 1.09 3.67
N TYR A 54 6.23 1.34 3.47
CA TYR A 54 5.40 0.71 2.46
C TYR A 54 4.49 1.75 1.80
N MET A 55 4.19 1.52 0.53
CA MET A 55 3.32 2.36 -0.28
C MET A 55 2.33 1.49 -1.05
N ILE A 56 1.06 1.86 -1.01
CA ILE A 56 0.01 1.22 -1.80
C ILE A 56 -0.06 1.97 -3.14
N HIS A 57 0.04 1.23 -4.23
CA HIS A 57 -0.14 1.70 -5.59
C HIS A 57 -1.50 1.24 -6.11
N TYR A 58 -2.30 2.16 -6.60
CA TYR A 58 -3.63 1.85 -7.13
C TYR A 58 -4.02 2.82 -8.24
N PHE A 59 -5.04 2.47 -9.01
CA PHE A 59 -5.72 3.41 -9.91
C PHE A 59 -7.23 3.18 -9.86
N VAL A 60 -7.97 4.14 -10.40
CA VAL A 60 -9.43 4.11 -10.48
C VAL A 60 -9.80 4.08 -11.95
N ASP A 61 -10.44 3.01 -12.40
CA ASP A 61 -10.97 2.94 -13.76
C ASP A 61 -12.29 3.72 -13.81
N SER A 62 -12.28 4.85 -14.49
CA SER A 62 -13.46 5.72 -14.59
C SER A 62 -14.58 5.14 -15.47
N LYS A 63 -14.29 4.13 -16.29
CA LYS A 63 -15.28 3.47 -17.15
C LYS A 63 -16.00 2.35 -16.44
N SER A 64 -15.27 1.51 -15.69
CA SER A 64 -15.87 0.42 -14.92
C SER A 64 -16.27 0.82 -13.50
N LEU A 65 -15.86 2.01 -13.03
CA LEU A 65 -16.01 2.47 -11.65
C LEU A 65 -15.35 1.51 -10.64
N GLU A 66 -14.28 0.86 -11.06
CA GLU A 66 -13.52 -0.10 -10.25
C GLU A 66 -12.23 0.51 -9.72
N ILE A 67 -11.82 0.04 -8.55
CA ILE A 67 -10.55 0.39 -7.92
C ILE A 67 -9.62 -0.80 -8.05
N HIS A 68 -8.49 -0.59 -8.70
CA HIS A 68 -7.47 -1.63 -8.88
C HIS A 68 -6.29 -1.37 -7.96
N ILE A 69 -6.12 -2.21 -6.94
CA ILE A 69 -4.93 -2.24 -6.10
C ILE A 69 -3.85 -3.04 -6.83
N LEU A 70 -2.77 -2.37 -7.26
CA LEU A 70 -1.68 -3.00 -7.99
C LEU A 70 -0.74 -3.74 -7.07
N ALA A 71 -0.27 -3.04 -6.03
CA ALA A 71 0.76 -3.55 -5.14
C ALA A 71 0.85 -2.76 -3.83
N VAL A 72 1.38 -3.41 -2.80
CA VAL A 72 1.85 -2.78 -1.56
C VAL A 72 3.37 -3.00 -1.49
N LEU A 73 4.14 -1.98 -1.88
CA LEU A 73 5.58 -2.07 -2.11
C LEU A 73 6.38 -1.45 -0.96
N HIS A 74 7.49 -2.08 -0.58
CA HIS A 74 8.39 -1.54 0.44
C HIS A 74 9.20 -0.36 -0.12
N THR A 75 9.09 0.82 0.49
CA THR A 75 9.63 2.09 -0.03
C THR A 75 11.10 2.35 0.28
N SER A 76 11.71 1.54 1.15
CA SER A 76 13.15 1.62 1.45
C SER A 76 13.95 0.45 0.88
N VAL A 77 13.38 -0.35 -0.04
CA VAL A 77 14.19 -1.25 -0.85
C VAL A 77 14.89 -0.40 -1.92
N ASN A 78 16.19 -0.19 -1.73
CA ASN A 78 17.08 0.31 -2.77
C ASN A 78 17.07 -0.68 -3.94
N THR A 79 16.81 -0.20 -5.15
CA THR A 79 16.54 -1.01 -6.35
C THR A 79 17.76 -1.70 -6.96
N ASP A 80 18.93 -1.63 -6.31
CA ASP A 80 20.17 -2.30 -6.76
C ASP A 80 20.15 -3.83 -6.62
N LYS A 81 19.05 -4.44 -6.14
CA LYS A 81 18.92 -5.90 -5.98
C LYS A 81 18.14 -6.62 -7.09
N TRP A 82 17.71 -5.91 -8.14
CA TRP A 82 16.93 -6.49 -9.25
C TRP A 82 17.57 -6.29 -10.62
N LEU A 83 18.90 -6.16 -10.69
CA LEU A 83 19.71 -6.21 -11.91
C LEU A 83 20.75 -7.33 -11.83
#